data_AF-A0A931T693-F1
#
_entry.id   AF-A0A931T693-F1
#
_cell.length_a   1.000
_cell.length_b   1.000
_cell.length_c   1.000
_cell.angle_alpha   90.00
_cell.angle_beta   90.00
_cell.angle_gamma   90.00
#
_symmetry.space_group_name_H-M   'P 1'
#
loop_
_entity.id
_entity.type
_entity.pdbx_description
1 polymer ?
#
loop_
_entity_poly.entity_id
_entity_poly.type
_entity_poly.pdbx_seq_one_letter_code
_entity_poly.pdbx_strand_id
1 'polypeptide(L)'
;MDPDDDLDLDSTLVRRGRDAETFDQVSAFAKEIEGRSLDKLLLDLPGLAALSEWKFRLASQMFGRRYRQLPAVEKAQLKIFAEEVAASQDAELASKIRALIAER
;
A
#
# COMPACT_ATOMS: atom_id res chain seq x y z
N MET A 1 11.43 -19.62 -16.98
CA MET A 1 10.43 -19.34 -15.94
C MET A 1 11.25 -19.08 -14.70
N ASP A 2 11.49 -17.80 -14.41
CA ASP A 2 12.31 -17.39 -13.28
C ASP A 2 11.49 -17.51 -11.98
N PRO A 3 12.05 -18.09 -10.91
CA PRO A 3 11.33 -18.32 -9.65
C PRO A 3 11.20 -17.06 -8.76
N ASP A 4 11.51 -15.87 -9.28
CA ASP A 4 11.44 -14.60 -8.53
C ASP A 4 10.18 -13.76 -8.85
N ASP A 5 9.24 -14.27 -9.65
CA ASP A 5 7.96 -13.62 -9.97
C ASP A 5 6.92 -13.69 -8.82
N ASP A 6 7.25 -14.36 -7.70
CA ASP A 6 6.27 -14.75 -6.67
C ASP A 6 5.89 -13.64 -5.67
N LEU A 7 6.40 -12.42 -5.81
CA LEU A 7 5.91 -11.26 -5.05
C LEU A 7 5.84 -10.06 -5.99
N ASP A 8 4.62 -9.67 -6.36
CA ASP A 8 4.26 -8.52 -7.22
C ASP A 8 4.56 -7.14 -6.55
N LEU A 9 5.72 -7.05 -5.88
CA LEU A 9 6.35 -5.85 -5.34
C LEU A 9 6.73 -4.84 -6.43
N ASP A 10 6.61 -5.22 -7.70
CA ASP A 10 7.04 -4.46 -8.88
C ASP A 10 5.86 -3.84 -9.67
N SER A 11 4.72 -3.70 -8.99
CA SER A 11 3.65 -2.81 -9.41
C SER A 11 4.19 -1.46 -9.87
N THR A 12 3.69 -0.98 -11.01
CA THR A 12 4.09 0.33 -11.57
C THR A 12 3.89 1.47 -10.57
N LEU A 13 2.94 1.35 -9.64
CA LEU A 13 2.73 2.32 -8.57
C LEU A 13 3.88 2.31 -7.56
N VAL A 14 4.29 1.11 -7.11
CA VAL A 14 5.37 0.94 -6.13
C VAL A 14 6.69 1.44 -6.72
N ARG A 15 6.97 1.11 -7.99
CA ARG A 15 8.15 1.60 -8.71
C ARG A 15 8.17 3.12 -8.82
N ARG A 16 7.05 3.73 -9.25
CA ARG A 16 6.93 5.20 -9.30
C ARG A 16 7.07 5.86 -7.93
N GLY A 17 6.51 5.24 -6.89
CA GLY A 17 6.68 5.68 -5.51
C GLY A 17 8.16 5.64 -5.10
N ARG A 18 8.85 4.53 -5.35
CA ARG A 18 10.27 4.35 -5.04
C ARG A 18 11.14 5.40 -5.73
N ASP A 19 10.90 5.66 -7.02
CA ASP A 19 11.73 6.54 -7.87
C ASP A 19 11.35 8.03 -7.77
N ALA A 20 10.27 8.39 -7.07
CA ALA A 20 9.85 9.78 -6.92
C ALA A 20 10.82 10.57 -6.02
N GLU A 21 11.59 11.49 -6.60
CA GLU A 21 12.55 12.33 -5.90
C GLU A 21 12.14 13.81 -5.87
N THR A 22 11.32 14.23 -6.85
CA THR A 22 10.85 15.60 -6.98
C THR A 22 9.42 15.76 -6.47
N PHE A 23 9.06 16.99 -6.09
CA PHE A 23 7.70 17.32 -5.63
C PHE A 23 6.62 16.88 -6.63
N ASP A 24 6.84 17.10 -7.93
CA ASP A 24 5.87 16.75 -8.97
C ASP A 24 5.68 15.23 -9.09
N GLN A 25 6.77 14.45 -9.00
CA GLN A 25 6.69 12.99 -9.01
C GLN A 25 5.95 12.45 -7.78
N VAL A 26 6.16 13.07 -6.62
CA VAL A 26 5.45 12.72 -5.38
C VAL A 26 3.96 13.04 -5.48
N SER A 27 3.63 14.21 -6.04
CA SER A 27 2.24 14.60 -6.28
C SER A 27 1.56 13.64 -7.25
N ALA A 28 2.24 13.22 -8.31
CA ALA A 28 1.75 12.22 -9.24
C ALA A 28 1.52 10.86 -8.56
N PHE A 29 2.47 10.40 -7.74
CA PHE A 29 2.32 9.18 -6.95
C PHE A 29 1.10 9.23 -6.01
N ALA A 30 0.91 10.35 -5.29
CA ALA A 30 -0.26 10.53 -4.43
C ALA A 30 -1.58 10.45 -5.21
N LYS A 31 -1.66 11.13 -6.37
CA LYS A 31 -2.84 11.08 -7.25
C LYS A 31 -3.10 9.67 -7.78
N GLU A 32 -2.06 8.90 -8.06
CA GLU A 32 -2.22 7.51 -8.48
C GLU A 32 -2.76 6.62 -7.36
N ILE A 33 -2.31 6.81 -6.12
CA ILE A 33 -2.91 6.12 -4.96
C ILE A 33 -4.39 6.49 -4.81
N GLU A 34 -4.74 7.77 -4.96
CA GLU A 34 -6.13 8.23 -4.86
C GLU A 34 -7.02 7.71 -6.00
N GLY A 35 -6.47 7.51 -7.20
CA GLY A 35 -7.21 7.05 -8.38
C GLY A 35 -7.27 5.53 -8.54
N ARG A 36 -6.39 4.76 -7.89
CA ARG A 36 -6.32 3.30 -8.04
C ARG A 36 -7.56 2.61 -7.44
N SER A 37 -7.98 1.44 -7.94
CA SER A 37 -9.02 0.68 -7.22
C SER A 37 -8.46 0.13 -5.92
N LEU A 38 -9.32 -0.05 -4.93
CA LEU A 38 -8.87 -0.46 -3.60
C LEU A 38 -8.24 -1.87 -3.63
N ASP A 39 -8.80 -2.79 -4.41
CA ASP A 39 -8.28 -4.15 -4.58
C ASP A 39 -6.84 -4.15 -5.13
N LYS A 40 -6.55 -3.25 -6.08
CA LYS A 40 -5.18 -3.12 -6.62
C LYS A 40 -4.24 -2.53 -5.58
N LEU A 41 -4.71 -1.56 -4.81
CA LEU A 41 -3.93 -0.94 -3.73
C LEU A 41 -3.59 -1.94 -2.62
N LEU A 42 -4.46 -2.92 -2.37
CA LEU A 42 -4.20 -4.02 -1.46
C LEU A 42 -3.06 -4.93 -1.93
N LEU A 43 -3.04 -5.27 -3.23
CA LEU A 43 -1.95 -6.04 -3.83
C LEU A 43 -0.61 -5.29 -3.72
N ASP A 44 -0.65 -3.96 -3.78
CA ASP A 44 0.53 -3.11 -3.62
C ASP A 44 1.01 -2.93 -2.17
N LEU A 45 0.27 -3.41 -1.16
CA LEU A 45 0.56 -3.14 0.26
C LEU A 45 2.00 -3.48 0.67
N PRO A 46 2.57 -4.64 0.30
CA PRO A 46 3.96 -4.95 0.62
C PRO A 46 4.94 -3.95 0.01
N GLY A 47 4.70 -3.55 -1.24
CA GLY A 47 5.53 -2.58 -1.94
C GLY A 47 5.42 -1.18 -1.33
N LEU A 48 4.21 -0.76 -0.94
CA LEU A 48 3.98 0.51 -0.24
C LEU A 48 4.63 0.52 1.15
N ALA A 49 4.57 -0.60 1.87
CA ALA A 49 5.21 -0.78 3.17
C ALA A 49 6.75 -0.74 3.08
N ALA A 50 7.32 -1.15 1.95
CA ALA A 50 8.77 -1.11 1.71
C ALA A 50 9.29 0.28 1.30
N LEU A 51 8.42 1.27 1.07
CA LEU A 51 8.85 2.63 0.72
C LEU A 51 9.56 3.33 1.90
N SER A 52 10.37 4.35 1.57
CA SER A 52 10.96 5.24 2.58
C SER A 52 9.89 5.84 3.51
N GLU A 53 10.22 6.10 4.76
CA GLU A 53 9.25 6.46 5.81
C GLU A 53 8.27 7.59 5.43
N TRP A 54 8.76 8.67 4.81
CA TRP A 54 7.88 9.79 4.45
C TRP A 54 6.90 9.43 3.31
N LYS A 55 7.32 8.62 2.33
CA LYS A 55 6.46 8.11 1.25
C LYS A 55 5.44 7.11 1.79
N PHE A 56 5.85 6.27 2.72
CA PHE A 56 4.96 5.37 3.45
C PHE A 56 3.90 6.16 4.23
N ARG A 57 4.26 7.24 4.92
CA ARG A 57 3.30 8.12 5.61
C ARG A 57 2.30 8.75 4.64
N LEU A 58 2.76 9.20 3.46
CA LEU A 58 1.88 9.73 2.42
C LEU A 58 0.89 8.66 1.93
N ALA A 59 1.37 7.45 1.62
CA ALA A 59 0.52 6.34 1.24
C ALA A 59 -0.49 5.98 2.34
N SER A 60 -0.06 6.00 3.61
CA SER A 60 -0.93 5.77 4.78
C SER A 60 -2.04 6.81 4.89
N GLN A 61 -1.74 8.08 4.68
CA GLN A 61 -2.74 9.15 4.72
C GLN A 61 -3.79 8.99 3.61
N MET A 62 -3.35 8.68 2.39
CA MET A 62 -4.24 8.49 1.25
C MET A 62 -5.10 7.22 1.43
N PHE A 63 -4.49 6.11 1.85
CA PHE A 63 -5.19 4.88 2.16
C PHE A 63 -6.22 5.09 3.27
N GLY A 64 -5.82 5.71 4.38
CA GLY A 64 -6.72 5.99 5.51
C GLY A 64 -7.91 6.87 5.12
N ARG A 65 -7.70 7.89 4.27
CA ARG A 65 -8.78 8.73 3.74
C ARG A 65 -9.82 7.90 2.97
N ARG A 66 -9.37 6.99 2.12
CA ARG A 66 -10.25 6.12 1.33
C ARG A 66 -10.91 5.06 2.19
N TYR A 67 -10.14 4.40 3.05
CA TYR A 67 -10.62 3.39 3.98
C TYR A 67 -11.77 3.91 4.86
N ARG A 68 -11.68 5.16 5.35
CA ARG A 68 -12.77 5.77 6.14
C ARG A 68 -14.08 5.95 5.37
N GLN A 69 -14.03 6.08 4.04
CA GLN A 69 -15.20 6.25 3.19
C GLN A 69 -15.88 4.93 2.82
N LEU A 70 -15.26 3.80 3.13
CA LEU A 70 -15.78 2.48 2.76
C LEU A 70 -16.88 2.00 3.73
N PRO A 71 -17.85 1.23 3.23
CA PRO A 71 -18.80 0.50 4.05
C PRO A 71 -18.12 -0.43 5.05
N ALA A 72 -18.79 -0.73 6.17
CA ALA A 72 -18.26 -1.59 7.22
C ALA A 72 -17.89 -3.01 6.74
N VAL A 73 -18.65 -3.55 5.78
CA VAL A 73 -18.39 -4.89 5.20
C VAL A 73 -17.08 -4.89 4.41
N GLU A 74 -16.86 -3.89 3.56
CA GLU A 74 -15.63 -3.75 2.79
C GLU A 74 -14.43 -3.52 3.71
N LYS A 75 -14.57 -2.64 4.72
CA LYS A 75 -13.55 -2.45 5.77
C LYS A 75 -13.11 -3.76 6.43
N ALA A 76 -14.07 -4.63 6.77
CA ALA A 76 -13.78 -5.91 7.40
C ALA A 76 -13.03 -6.86 6.45
N GLN A 77 -13.46 -6.95 5.18
CA GLN A 77 -12.78 -7.75 4.16
C GLN A 77 -11.33 -7.29 3.94
N LEU A 78 -11.11 -5.98 3.93
CA LEU A 78 -9.78 -5.40 3.75
C LEU A 78 -8.85 -5.67 4.92
N LYS A 79 -9.39 -5.62 6.14
CA LYS A 79 -8.63 -5.98 7.34
C LYS A 79 -8.17 -7.43 7.29
N ILE A 80 -9.04 -8.34 6.85
CA ILE A 80 -8.70 -9.77 6.69
C ILE A 80 -7.60 -9.93 5.65
N PHE A 81 -7.79 -9.38 4.45
CA PHE A 81 -6.82 -9.51 3.36
C PHE A 81 -5.45 -8.92 3.74
N ALA A 82 -5.42 -7.71 4.31
CA ALA A 82 -4.17 -7.08 4.71
C ALA A 82 -3.48 -7.84 5.85
N GLU A 83 -4.21 -8.52 6.73
CA GLU A 83 -3.61 -9.40 7.75
C GLU A 83 -3.03 -10.67 7.12
N GLU A 84 -3.70 -11.27 6.14
CA GLU A 84 -3.18 -12.42 5.37
C GLU A 84 -1.89 -12.04 4.63
N VAL A 85 -1.89 -10.86 3.99
CA VAL A 85 -0.69 -10.32 3.35
C VAL A 85 0.39 -10.03 4.38
N ALA A 86 0.08 -9.39 5.52
CA ALA A 86 1.05 -9.12 6.57
C ALA A 86 1.67 -10.40 7.13
N ALA A 87 0.88 -11.48 7.27
CA ALA A 87 1.34 -12.76 7.79
C ALA A 87 2.34 -13.47 6.86
N SER A 88 2.38 -13.13 5.57
CA SER A 88 3.35 -13.67 4.62
C SER A 88 4.65 -12.86 4.51
N GLN A 89 4.74 -11.71 5.19
CA GLN A 89 5.91 -10.83 5.18
C GLN A 89 6.76 -10.96 6.45
N ASP A 90 7.95 -10.35 6.43
CA ASP A 90 8.77 -10.21 7.64
C ASP A 90 8.09 -9.32 8.70
N ALA A 91 8.60 -9.36 9.93
CA ALA A 91 8.00 -8.67 11.07
C ALA A 91 7.94 -7.13 10.89
N GLU A 92 8.88 -6.53 10.16
CA GLU A 92 8.93 -5.09 9.95
C GLU A 92 7.84 -4.67 8.94
N LEU A 93 7.81 -5.34 7.79
CA LEU A 93 6.81 -5.10 6.75
C LEU A 93 5.40 -5.43 7.23
N ALA A 94 5.22 -6.53 7.95
CA ALA A 94 3.94 -6.90 8.55
C ALA A 94 3.42 -5.80 9.48
N SER A 95 4.29 -5.21 10.30
CA SER A 95 3.94 -4.09 11.19
C SER A 95 3.49 -2.86 10.40
N LYS A 96 4.21 -2.51 9.32
CA LYS A 96 3.87 -1.38 8.44
C LYS A 96 2.55 -1.61 7.70
N ILE A 97 2.30 -2.82 7.18
CA ILE A 97 1.04 -3.16 6.51
C ILE A 97 -0.13 -3.02 7.48
N ARG A 98 -0.01 -3.55 8.70
CA ARG A 98 -1.04 -3.37 9.75
C ARG A 98 -1.24 -1.89 10.10
N ALA A 99 -0.18 -1.09 10.08
CA ALA A 99 -0.29 0.36 10.33
C ALA A 99 -1.06 1.11 9.21
N LEU A 100 -1.05 0.62 7.97
CA LEU A 100 -1.81 1.21 6.86
C LEU A 100 -3.32 1.06 7.03
N ILE A 101 -3.76 -0.10 7.54
CA ILE A 101 -5.17 -0.43 7.76
C ILE A 101 -5.68 -0.11 9.18
N ALA A 102 -4.79 0.36 10.06
CA ALA A 102 -5.16 0.77 11.40
C ALA A 102 -6.07 2.00 11.34
N GLU A 103 -7.27 1.86 11.89
CA GLU A 103 -8.26 2.94 11.94
C GLU A 103 -7.75 4.02 12.92
N ARG A 104 -7.14 5.08 12.38
CA ARG A 104 -6.69 6.27 13.10
C ARG A 104 -7.64 7.45 12.92
#